data_AF-A0A7C3GVG1-F1
#
_entry.id   AF-A0A7C3GVG1-F1
#
_cell.length_a   1.000
_cell.length_b   1.000
_cell.length_c   1.000
_cell.angle_alpha   90.00
_cell.angle_beta   90.00
_cell.angle_gamma   90.00
#
_symmetry.space_group_name_H-M   'P 1'
#
loop_
_entity.id
_entity.type
_entity.pdbx_description
1 polymer ?
#
loop_
_entity_poly.entity_id
_entity_poly.type
_entity_poly.pdbx_seq_one_letter_code
_entity_poly.pdbx_strand_id
1 'polypeptide(L)'
;MKLYRDNIEKLYHISVEMLVLAKHGDWEELADLEQVRQSHTAHLSRIEVQDFDTVSMEILQKIVSINAELEALSQQEMEVCRQAYAKAKNNKTAINAYSRTSFSTR
;
A
#
# COMPACT_ATOMS: atom_id res chain seq x y z
N MET A 1 27.52 10.43 11.06
CA MET A 1 26.46 9.84 11.90
C MET A 1 25.12 10.55 11.80
N LYS A 2 25.04 11.88 11.90
CA LYS A 2 23.75 12.62 11.86
C LYS A 2 22.90 12.40 10.59
N LEU A 3 23.54 12.32 9.42
CA LEU A 3 22.85 12.24 8.12
C LEU A 3 22.02 10.96 7.90
N TYR A 4 22.48 9.80 8.41
CA TYR A 4 21.70 8.55 8.26
C TYR A 4 20.50 8.53 9.21
N ARG A 5 20.65 9.07 10.42
CA ARG A 5 19.55 9.14 11.40
C ARG A 5 18.42 10.03 10.85
N ASP A 6 18.77 11.18 10.30
CA ASP A 6 17.79 12.09 9.66
C ASP A 6 17.04 11.38 8.52
N ASN A 7 17.71 10.49 7.77
CA ASN A 7 17.07 9.71 6.70
C ASN A 7 16.16 8.59 7.23
N ILE A 8 16.53 7.93 8.33
CA ILE A 8 15.68 6.93 8.99
C ILE A 8 14.44 7.57 9.59
N GLU A 9 14.59 8.74 10.23
CA GLU A 9 13.46 9.50 10.78
C GLU A 9 12.51 9.96 9.67
N LYS A 10 13.04 10.47 8.54
CA LYS A 10 12.23 10.78 7.36
C LYS A 10 11.51 9.56 6.81
N LEU A 11 12.20 8.43 6.68
CA LEU A 11 11.59 7.19 6.21
C LEU A 11 10.46 6.76 7.13
N TYR A 12 10.65 6.89 8.46
CA TYR A 12 9.62 6.60 9.44
C TYR A 12 8.39 7.51 9.27
N HIS A 13 8.59 8.81 9.10
CA HIS A 13 7.48 9.74 8.88
C HIS A 13 6.70 9.41 7.60
N ILE A 14 7.40 9.11 6.50
CA ILE A 14 6.78 8.67 5.25
C ILE A 14 5.98 7.38 5.48
N SER A 15 6.55 6.39 6.17
CA SER A 15 5.83 5.14 6.50
C SER A 15 4.57 5.38 7.32
N VAL A 16 4.60 6.29 8.31
CA VAL A 16 3.43 6.65 9.11
C VAL A 16 2.36 7.33 8.25
N GLU A 17 2.76 8.27 7.39
CA GLU A 17 1.84 8.96 6.48
C GLU A 17 1.18 7.99 5.50
N MET A 18 1.94 7.08 4.88
CA MET A 18 1.40 6.00 4.06
C MET A 18 0.38 5.15 4.82
N LEU A 19 0.63 4.84 6.10
CA LEU A 19 -0.30 4.08 6.91
C LEU A 19 -1.61 4.85 7.16
N VAL A 20 -1.54 6.16 7.36
CA VAL A 20 -2.71 7.01 7.49
C VAL A 20 -3.51 6.99 6.18
N LEU A 21 -2.87 7.20 5.03
CA LEU A 21 -3.53 7.17 3.72
C LEU A 21 -4.21 5.80 3.45
N ALA A 22 -3.52 4.70 3.74
CA ALA A 22 -4.07 3.36 3.60
C ALA A 22 -5.34 3.15 4.45
N LYS A 23 -5.37 3.67 5.67
CA LYS A 23 -6.53 3.58 6.57
C LYS A 23 -7.72 4.42 6.11
N HIS A 24 -7.47 5.50 5.36
CA HIS A 24 -8.52 6.34 4.77
C HIS A 24 -8.96 5.83 3.38
N GLY A 25 -8.20 4.91 2.78
CA GLY A 25 -8.47 4.38 1.45
C GLY A 25 -7.93 5.27 0.32
N ASP A 26 -7.03 6.21 0.64
CA ASP A 26 -6.41 7.14 -0.31
C ASP A 26 -5.24 6.47 -1.05
N TRP A 27 -5.56 5.41 -1.81
CA TRP A 27 -4.58 4.53 -2.46
C TRP A 27 -3.79 5.20 -3.60
N GLU A 28 -4.35 6.24 -4.22
CA GLU A 28 -3.68 7.03 -5.27
C GLU A 28 -2.54 7.85 -4.67
N GLU A 29 -2.81 8.63 -3.62
CA GLU A 29 -1.80 9.43 -2.92
C GLU A 29 -0.75 8.54 -2.24
N LEU A 30 -1.15 7.36 -1.73
CA LEU A 30 -0.23 6.36 -1.21
C LEU A 30 0.76 5.87 -2.27
N ALA A 31 0.32 5.67 -3.51
CA ALA A 31 1.17 5.21 -4.60
C ALA A 31 2.23 6.26 -4.99
N ASP A 32 1.85 7.54 -5.00
CA ASP A 32 2.79 8.65 -5.22
C ASP A 32 3.83 8.72 -4.10
N LEU A 33 3.40 8.52 -2.85
CA LEU A 33 4.27 8.56 -1.68
C LEU A 33 5.25 7.36 -1.63
N GLU A 34 4.86 6.19 -2.16
CA GLU A 34 5.73 5.02 -2.25
C GLU A 34 6.96 5.30 -3.13
N GLN A 35 6.84 6.10 -4.19
CA GLN A 35 7.98 6.48 -5.04
C GLN A 35 9.01 7.28 -4.24
N VAL A 36 8.54 8.22 -3.40
CA VAL A 36 9.41 8.98 -2.49
C VAL A 36 10.06 8.03 -1.49
N ARG A 37 9.29 7.11 -0.90
CA ARG A 37 9.79 6.13 0.07
C ARG A 37 10.91 5.26 -0.50
N GLN A 38 10.77 4.78 -1.74
CA GLN A 38 11.77 3.96 -2.40
C GLN A 38 13.13 4.65 -2.53
N SER A 39 13.14 5.97 -2.78
CA SER A 39 14.38 6.74 -2.85
C SER A 39 15.13 6.77 -1.51
N HIS A 40 14.39 6.90 -0.39
CA HIS A 40 14.95 6.88 0.96
C HIS A 40 15.44 5.48 1.36
N THR A 41 14.67 4.44 1.05
CA THR A 41 15.06 3.05 1.29
C THR A 41 16.34 2.68 0.52
N ALA A 42 16.45 3.09 -0.75
CA ALA A 42 17.64 2.86 -1.57
C ALA A 42 18.89 3.59 -1.05
N HIS A 43 18.71 4.69 -0.30
CA HIS A 43 19.83 5.37 0.35
C HIS A 43 20.30 4.59 1.59
N LEU A 44 19.38 4.05 2.39
CA LEU A 44 19.71 3.28 3.59
C LEU A 44 20.32 1.91 3.27
N SER A 45 19.98 1.28 2.15
CA SER A 45 20.54 -0.02 1.76
C SER A 45 22.04 0.02 1.44
N ARG A 46 22.62 1.21 1.29
CA ARG A 46 24.05 1.43 1.06
C ARG A 46 24.85 1.59 2.36
N ILE A 47 24.18 1.60 3.50
CA ILE A 47 24.78 1.81 4.82
C ILE A 47 24.97 0.43 5.47
N GLU A 48 26.14 0.19 6.05
CA GLU A 48 26.38 -1.07 6.73
C GLU A 48 25.63 -1.10 8.06
N VAL A 49 25.13 -2.28 8.46
CA VAL A 49 24.30 -2.43 9.67
C VAL A 49 25.05 -1.99 10.94
N GLN A 50 26.37 -2.13 10.96
CA GLN A 50 27.23 -1.69 12.07
C GLN A 50 27.26 -0.18 12.29
N ASP A 51 26.80 0.60 11.31
CA ASP A 51 26.73 2.06 11.40
C ASP A 51 25.45 2.56 12.10
N PHE A 52 24.49 1.67 12.37
CA PHE A 52 23.25 2.03 13.07
C PHE A 52 23.43 1.97 14.58
N ASP A 53 23.05 3.07 15.24
CA ASP A 53 22.88 3.08 16.68
C ASP A 53 21.57 2.41 17.10
N THR A 54 21.44 2.10 18.40
CA THR A 54 20.27 1.42 18.97
C THR A 54 18.95 2.15 18.65
N VAL A 55 18.94 3.48 18.69
CA VAL A 55 17.75 4.28 18.39
C VAL A 55 17.32 4.13 16.93
N SER A 56 18.29 4.16 16.02
CA SER A 56 18.06 3.95 14.59
C SER A 56 17.49 2.56 14.32
N MET A 57 18.00 1.54 15.03
CA MET A 57 17.48 0.17 14.93
C MET A 57 16.04 0.05 15.46
N GLU A 58 15.70 0.71 16.57
CA GLU A 58 14.33 0.76 17.09
C GLU A 58 13.37 1.42 16.10
N ILE A 59 13.79 2.50 15.44
CA ILE A 59 12.96 3.17 14.41
C ILE A 59 12.78 2.25 13.20
N LEU A 60 13.83 1.57 12.75
CA LEU A 60 13.74 0.59 11.65
C LEU A 60 12.79 -0.56 11.99
N GLN A 61 12.78 -1.04 13.24
CA GLN A 61 11.80 -2.04 13.68
C GLN A 61 10.36 -1.52 13.57
N LYS A 62 10.12 -0.27 13.98
CA LYS A 62 8.79 0.36 13.80
C LYS A 62 8.40 0.46 12.33
N ILE A 63 9.33 0.82 11.45
CA ILE A 63 9.10 0.85 9.99
C ILE A 63 8.70 -0.53 9.48
N VAL A 64 9.39 -1.60 9.92
CA VAL A 64 9.03 -2.98 9.56
C VAL A 64 7.63 -3.34 10.03
N SER A 65 7.25 -2.98 11.26
CA SER A 65 5.89 -3.22 11.76
C SER A 65 4.83 -2.46 10.94
N ILE A 66 5.09 -1.21 10.57
CA ILE A 66 4.20 -0.43 9.71
C ILE A 66 4.05 -1.09 8.33
N ASN A 67 5.15 -1.59 7.75
CA ASN A 67 5.10 -2.28 6.47
C ASN A 67 4.22 -3.53 6.50
N ALA A 68 4.28 -4.30 7.59
CA ALA A 68 3.40 -5.46 7.76
C ALA A 68 1.92 -5.05 7.83
N GLU A 69 1.61 -3.94 8.50
CA GLU A 69 0.24 -3.41 8.57
C GLU A 69 -0.24 -2.89 7.20
N LEU A 70 0.60 -2.17 6.46
CA LEU A 70 0.33 -1.72 5.09
C LEU A 70 0.06 -2.90 4.15
N GLU A 71 0.85 -3.97 4.25
CA GLU A 71 0.66 -5.18 3.46
C GLU A 71 -0.68 -5.84 3.77
N ALA A 72 -1.05 -5.95 5.04
CA ALA A 72 -2.34 -6.49 5.45
C ALA A 72 -3.52 -5.65 4.91
N LEU A 73 -3.44 -4.31 4.99
CA LEU A 73 -4.46 -3.41 4.45
C LEU A 73 -4.57 -3.52 2.92
N SER A 74 -3.44 -3.59 2.22
CA SER A 74 -3.41 -3.76 0.77
C SER A 74 -4.04 -5.10 0.35
N GLN A 75 -3.76 -6.19 1.07
CA GLN A 75 -4.37 -7.48 0.82
C GLN A 75 -5.89 -7.46 1.05
N GLN A 76 -6.35 -6.78 2.10
CA GLN A 76 -7.77 -6.60 2.35
C GLN A 76 -8.46 -5.83 1.22
N GLU A 77 -7.87 -4.73 0.75
CA GLU A 77 -8.44 -3.93 -0.34
C GLU A 77 -8.47 -4.71 -1.67
N MET A 78 -7.42 -5.48 -1.96
CA MET A 78 -7.41 -6.35 -3.14
C MET A 78 -8.55 -7.37 -3.12
N GLU A 79 -8.91 -7.89 -1.95
CA GLU A 79 -10.06 -8.79 -1.80
C GLU A 79 -11.39 -8.06 -2.04
N VAL A 80 -11.55 -6.83 -1.52
CA VAL A 80 -12.72 -5.98 -1.80
C VAL A 80 -12.87 -5.73 -3.31
N CYS A 81 -11.78 -5.35 -3.98
CA CYS A 81 -11.74 -5.15 -5.43
C CYS A 81 -12.13 -6.42 -6.21
N ARG A 82 -11.62 -7.59 -5.79
CA ARG A 82 -11.93 -8.89 -6.39
C ARG A 82 -13.42 -9.21 -6.30
N GLN A 83 -14.03 -8.99 -5.13
CA GLN A 83 -15.46 -9.20 -4.90
C GLN A 83 -16.31 -8.23 -5.74
N ALA A 84 -15.93 -6.95 -5.79
CA ALA A 84 -16.61 -5.94 -6.60
C ALA A 84 -16.57 -6.31 -8.10
N TYR A 85 -15.41 -6.75 -8.60
CA TYR A 85 -15.25 -7.20 -9.98
C TYR A 85 -16.12 -8.42 -10.30
N ALA A 86 -16.14 -9.42 -9.42
CA ALA A 86 -16.99 -10.61 -9.59
C ALA A 86 -18.48 -10.24 -9.65
N LYS A 87 -18.92 -9.33 -8.77
CA LYS A 87 -20.30 -8.82 -8.77
C LYS A 87 -20.63 -8.07 -10.07
N ALA A 88 -19.74 -7.20 -10.54
CA ALA A 88 -19.92 -6.48 -11.80
C ALA A 88 -20.01 -7.42 -13.01
N LYS A 89 -19.15 -8.46 -13.05
CA LYS A 89 -19.18 -9.50 -14.09
C LYS A 89 -20.50 -10.28 -14.10
N ASN A 90 -21.01 -10.64 -12.93
CA ASN A 90 -22.29 -11.35 -12.80
C ASN A 90 -23.46 -10.47 -13.23
N ASN A 91 -23.47 -9.20 -12.84
CA ASN A 91 -24.47 -8.22 -13.27
C ASN A 91 -24.48 -8.06 -14.81
N LYS A 92 -23.31 -7.97 -15.45
CA LYS A 92 -23.19 -7.92 -16.91
C LYS A 92 -23.76 -9.17 -17.58
N THR A 93 -23.49 -10.34 -17.01
CA THR A 93 -24.04 -11.62 -17.51
C THR A 93 -25.56 -11.64 -17.41
N ALA A 94 -26.12 -11.20 -16.28
CA ALA A 94 -27.56 -11.10 -16.08
C ALA A 94 -28.20 -10.13 -17.08
N ILE A 95 -27.65 -8.92 -17.24
CA ILE A 95 -28.15 -7.93 -18.22
C ILE A 95 -28.17 -8.50 -19.63
N ASN A 96 -27.11 -9.20 -20.04
CA ASN A 96 -27.05 -9.84 -21.35
C ASN A 96 -28.09 -10.95 -21.52
N ALA A 97 -28.36 -11.73 -20.47
CA ALA A 97 -29.38 -12.76 -20.49
C ALA A 97 -30.80 -12.15 -20.62
N TYR A 98 -31.12 -11.13 -19.84
CA TYR A 98 -32.39 -10.40 -19.91
C TYR A 98 -32.62 -9.72 -21.27
N SER A 99 -31.55 -9.14 -21.84
CA SER A 99 -31.62 -8.53 -23.17
C SER A 99 -31.94 -9.59 -24.23
N ARG A 100 -31.29 -10.77 -24.18
CA ARG A 100 -31.53 -11.84 -25.16
C ARG A 100 -32.94 -12.43 -25.09
N THR A 101 -33.51 -12.61 -23.91
CA THR A 101 -34.87 -13.17 -23.76
C THR A 101 -35.96 -12.18 -24.15
N SER A 102 -35.76 -10.88 -23.91
CA SER A 102 -36.71 -9.83 -24.28
C SER A 102 -36.76 -9.52 -25.79
N PHE A 103 -35.67 -9.74 -26.53
CA PHE A 103 -35.67 -9.65 -28.00
C PHE A 103 -36.13 -10.93 -28.72
N SER A 104 -36.13 -12.09 -28.04
CA SER A 104 -36.52 -13.38 -28.63
C SER A 104 -38.02 -13.70 -28.53
N THR A 105 -38.82 -12.84 -27.88
CA THR A 105 -40.27 -13.04 -27.65
C THR A 105 -41.17 -12.09 -28.49
N ARG A 106 -40.63 -11.48 -29.54
CA ARG A 106 -41.41 -10.79 -30.59
C ARG A 106 -41.30 -11.56 -31.89
#